data_AF-A0A2E7W5M6-F1
#
_entry.id   AF-A0A2E7W5M6-F1
#
_cell.length_a   1.000
_cell.length_b   1.000
_cell.length_c   1.000
_cell.angle_alpha   90.00
_cell.angle_beta   90.00
_cell.angle_gamma   90.00
#
_symmetry.space_group_name_H-M   'P 1'
#
loop_
_entity.id
_entity.type
_entity.pdbx_description
1 polymer ?
#
loop_
_entity_poly.entity_id
_entity_poly.type
_entity_poly.pdbx_seq_one_letter_code
_entity_poly.pdbx_strand_id
1 'polypeptide(L)'
;RPTHGHTPGHYCIDINSGGRKGILTGDILHSPLGIVFPEWTTVFCDNKEQANKTRKLLVDELTDKDVTILAAHFSGPTAGRIISQKNSGGRIFEIATEAI
;
A
#
# COMPACT_ATOMS: atom_id res chain seq x y z
N ARG A 1 2.16 12.49 1.75
CA ARG A 1 3.12 12.34 2.87
C ARG A 1 4.39 11.60 2.45
N PRO A 2 5.54 11.87 3.09
CA PRO A 2 6.80 11.23 2.75
C PRO A 2 6.79 9.73 3.05
N THR A 3 7.32 8.93 2.12
CA THR A 3 7.41 7.47 2.22
C THR A 3 8.72 6.97 1.63
N HIS A 4 9.81 7.52 2.15
CA HIS A 4 11.18 7.26 1.71
C HIS A 4 11.57 5.77 1.72
N GLY A 5 12.50 5.42 0.83
CA GLY A 5 13.18 4.13 0.80
C GLY A 5 13.19 3.50 -0.59
N HIS A 6 12.06 3.52 -1.30
CA HIS A 6 12.06 3.12 -2.71
C HIS A 6 12.96 4.06 -3.52
N THR A 7 12.77 5.36 -3.34
CA THR A 7 13.75 6.40 -3.66
C THR A 7 13.88 7.35 -2.46
N PRO A 8 14.96 8.15 -2.34
CA PRO A 8 15.08 9.17 -1.30
C PRO A 8 13.92 10.18 -1.31
N GLY A 9 13.35 10.45 -2.48
CA GLY A 9 12.25 11.40 -2.67
C GLY A 9 10.87 10.77 -2.82
N HIS A 10 10.66 9.51 -2.40
CA HIS A 10 9.35 8.84 -2.56
C HIS A 10 8.28 9.41 -1.62
N TYR A 11 7.07 9.62 -2.15
CA TYR A 11 5.90 10.13 -1.44
C TYR A 11 4.64 9.34 -1.84
N CYS A 12 3.75 9.14 -0.88
CA CYS A 12 2.35 8.83 -1.13
C CYS A 12 1.53 10.12 -1.13
N ILE A 13 0.38 10.14 -1.81
CA ILE A 13 -0.52 11.30 -1.84
C ILE A 13 -1.88 10.86 -1.29
N ASP A 14 -2.29 11.49 -0.19
CA ASP A 14 -3.59 11.25 0.44
C ASP A 14 -4.67 12.04 -0.31
N ILE A 15 -5.78 11.37 -0.62
CA ILE A 15 -6.94 11.93 -1.32
C ILE A 15 -8.12 11.97 -0.35
N ASN A 16 -8.84 13.09 -0.32
CA ASN A 16 -10.10 13.22 0.39
C ASN A 16 -11.12 13.89 -0.53
N SER A 17 -12.21 13.18 -0.82
CA SER A 17 -13.26 13.63 -1.74
C SER A 17 -14.62 13.11 -1.28
N GLY A 18 -15.59 14.00 -1.11
CA GLY A 18 -16.96 13.61 -0.76
C GLY A 18 -17.09 12.73 0.49
N GLY A 19 -16.17 12.87 1.46
CA GLY A 19 -16.12 12.03 2.67
C GLY A 19 -15.40 10.68 2.49
N ARG A 20 -15.01 10.32 1.27
CA ARG A 20 -14.21 9.12 0.97
C ARG A 20 -12.72 9.45 1.02
N LYS A 21 -11.93 8.46 1.41
CA LYS A 21 -10.47 8.57 1.53
C LYS A 21 -9.80 7.62 0.56
N GLY A 22 -8.73 8.10 -0.05
CA GLY A 22 -7.86 7.29 -0.89
C GLY A 22 -6.40 7.65 -0.71
N ILE A 23 -5.52 6.82 -1.24
CA ILE A 23 -4.09 7.10 -1.25
C ILE A 23 -3.44 6.59 -2.53
N LEU A 24 -2.77 7.48 -3.26
CA LEU A 24 -1.86 7.11 -4.34
C LEU A 24 -0.56 6.63 -3.71
N THR A 25 -0.26 5.34 -3.86
CA THR A 25 0.88 4.74 -3.16
C THR A 25 2.20 4.96 -3.88
N GLY A 26 2.16 5.29 -5.18
CA GLY A 26 3.31 5.19 -6.07
C GLY A 26 3.96 3.81 -5.94
N ASP A 27 5.28 3.79 -5.95
CA ASP A 27 6.08 2.55 -6.12
C ASP A 27 6.42 1.86 -4.80
N ILE A 28 5.73 2.18 -3.71
CA ILE A 28 5.94 1.48 -2.43
C ILE A 28 5.35 0.06 -2.44
N LEU A 29 4.37 -0.21 -3.33
CA LEU A 29 3.73 -1.51 -3.55
C LEU A 29 3.84 -1.91 -5.03
N HIS A 30 4.50 -3.05 -5.29
CA HIS A 30 4.72 -3.57 -6.65
C HIS A 30 3.78 -4.74 -6.99
N SER A 31 3.26 -5.44 -5.98
CA SER A 31 2.29 -6.52 -6.13
C SER A 31 1.53 -6.73 -4.81
N PRO A 32 0.40 -7.47 -4.80
CA PRO A 32 -0.32 -7.81 -3.58
C PRO A 32 0.55 -8.55 -2.54
N LEU A 33 1.64 -9.21 -2.95
CA LEU A 33 2.58 -9.82 -2.02
C LEU A 33 3.24 -8.79 -1.10
N GLY A 34 3.40 -7.54 -1.54
CA GLY A 34 3.87 -6.45 -0.70
C GLY A 34 2.90 -6.05 0.41
N ILE A 35 1.63 -6.48 0.34
CA ILE A 35 0.64 -6.33 1.41
C ILE A 35 0.70 -7.54 2.35
N VAL A 36 0.78 -8.75 1.79
CA VAL A 36 0.85 -10.00 2.58
C VAL A 36 2.15 -10.05 3.39
N PHE A 37 3.27 -9.67 2.78
CA PHE A 37 4.62 -9.72 3.33
C PHE A 37 5.35 -8.37 3.14
N PRO A 38 4.94 -7.29 3.84
CA PRO A 38 5.48 -5.95 3.58
C PRO A 38 6.95 -5.79 3.95
N GLU A 39 7.50 -6.69 4.77
CA GLU A 39 8.92 -6.77 5.10
C GLU A 39 9.77 -7.35 3.95
N TRP A 40 9.17 -7.92 2.90
CA TRP A 40 9.91 -8.44 1.77
C TRP A 40 10.54 -7.33 0.95
N THR A 41 11.81 -7.53 0.60
CA THR A 41 12.59 -6.56 -0.16
C THR A 41 12.35 -6.72 -1.65
N THR A 42 12.36 -5.61 -2.37
CA THR A 42 12.48 -5.60 -3.83
C THR A 42 13.84 -5.05 -4.25
N VAL A 43 14.34 -5.53 -5.38
CA VAL A 43 15.61 -5.06 -5.98
C VAL A 43 15.52 -3.61 -6.46
N PHE A 44 14.32 -3.08 -6.66
CA PHE A 44 14.08 -1.73 -7.16
C PHE A 44 14.16 -0.63 -6.10
N CYS A 45 14.39 -0.96 -4.82
CA CYS A 45 14.51 0.05 -3.77
C CYS A 45 15.96 0.53 -3.58
N ASP A 46 16.17 1.84 -3.59
CA ASP A 46 17.45 2.49 -3.31
C ASP A 46 17.95 2.17 -1.89
N ASN A 47 17.09 2.35 -0.87
CA ASN A 47 17.34 1.95 0.51
C ASN A 47 16.33 0.88 0.92
N LYS A 48 16.76 -0.38 0.82
CA LYS A 48 15.95 -1.58 1.07
C LYS A 48 15.37 -1.64 2.48
N GLU A 49 16.20 -1.36 3.49
CA GLU A 49 15.77 -1.41 4.89
C GLU A 49 14.71 -0.33 5.17
N GLN A 50 14.96 0.89 4.72
CA GLN A 50 14.00 1.98 4.86
C GLN A 50 12.72 1.71 4.08
N ALA A 51 12.82 1.17 2.86
CA ALA A 51 11.65 0.84 2.05
C ALA A 51 10.75 -0.20 2.71
N ASN A 52 11.33 -1.26 3.30
CA ASN A 52 10.58 -2.29 3.99
C ASN A 52 9.90 -1.73 5.24
N LYS A 53 10.63 -0.91 6.03
CA LYS A 53 10.08 -0.25 7.22
C LYS A 53 8.91 0.66 6.85
N THR A 54 9.10 1.53 5.86
CA THR A 54 8.06 2.46 5.40
C THR A 54 6.86 1.70 4.84
N ARG A 55 7.07 0.67 4.01
CA ARG A 55 5.99 -0.15 3.46
C ARG A 55 5.22 -0.85 4.57
N LYS A 56 5.91 -1.47 5.53
CA LYS A 56 5.27 -2.11 6.68
C LYS A 56 4.42 -1.13 7.47
N LEU A 57 4.95 0.05 7.78
CA LEU A 57 4.19 1.09 8.49
C LEU A 57 2.94 1.51 7.70
N LEU A 58 3.07 1.73 6.38
CA LEU A 58 1.95 2.09 5.52
C LEU A 58 0.87 1.00 5.48
N VAL A 59 1.28 -0.26 5.28
CA VAL A 59 0.36 -1.38 5.18
C VAL A 59 -0.30 -1.65 6.55
N ASP A 60 0.46 -1.62 7.65
CA ASP A 60 -0.09 -1.74 9.02
C ASP A 60 -1.09 -0.63 9.32
N GLU A 61 -0.78 0.60 8.92
CA GLU A 61 -1.66 1.75 9.11
C GLU A 61 -2.97 1.63 8.34
N LEU A 62 -2.94 1.08 7.13
CA LEU A 62 -4.10 1.03 6.22
C LEU A 62 -4.94 -0.25 6.36
N THR A 63 -4.42 -1.29 7.02
CA THR A 63 -5.19 -2.50 7.31
C THR A 63 -6.49 -2.15 8.04
N ASP A 64 -7.62 -2.64 7.51
CA ASP A 64 -8.98 -2.48 8.02
C ASP A 64 -9.48 -1.03 8.12
N LYS A 65 -8.77 -0.07 7.53
CA LYS A 65 -9.26 1.30 7.39
C LYS A 65 -10.10 1.44 6.13
N ASP A 66 -11.09 2.32 6.22
CA ASP A 66 -11.88 2.75 5.06
C ASP A 66 -11.10 3.77 4.22
N VAL A 67 -10.01 3.29 3.61
CA VAL A 67 -9.11 4.05 2.75
C VAL A 67 -8.77 3.18 1.54
N THR A 68 -9.14 3.65 0.35
CA THR A 68 -8.81 2.95 -0.89
C THR A 68 -7.36 3.24 -1.30
N ILE A 69 -6.52 2.21 -1.38
CA ILE A 69 -5.20 2.32 -1.98
C ILE A 69 -5.31 2.27 -3.50
N LEU A 70 -4.48 3.06 -4.17
CA LEU A 70 -4.31 3.10 -5.62
C LEU A 70 -2.86 2.74 -5.92
N ALA A 71 -2.62 1.45 -6.19
CA ALA A 71 -1.29 0.88 -6.39
C ALA A 71 -0.85 0.95 -7.86
N ALA A 72 0.22 1.68 -8.13
CA ALA A 72 0.65 2.01 -9.50
C ALA A 72 1.05 0.80 -10.36
N HIS A 73 1.59 -0.25 -9.73
CA HIS A 73 2.25 -1.37 -10.43
C HIS A 73 1.55 -2.72 -10.25
N PHE A 74 0.32 -2.76 -9.72
CA PHE A 74 -0.43 -4.01 -9.68
C PHE A 74 -0.84 -4.40 -11.10
N SER A 75 -0.56 -5.64 -11.50
CA SER A 75 -0.88 -6.15 -12.84
C SER A 75 -2.37 -6.37 -13.09
N GLY A 76 -3.17 -6.42 -12.02
CA GLY A 76 -4.63 -6.50 -12.04
C GLY A 76 -5.29 -5.19 -11.60
N PRO A 77 -6.46 -5.25 -10.95
CA PRO A 77 -7.05 -4.06 -10.35
C PRO A 77 -6.08 -3.35 -9.40
N THR A 78 -5.98 -2.04 -9.56
CA THR A 78 -5.04 -1.19 -8.81
C THR A 78 -5.69 -0.50 -7.63
N ALA A 79 -7.03 -0.43 -7.60
CA ALA A 79 -7.83 0.18 -6.55
C ALA A 79 -8.41 -0.88 -5.61
N GLY A 80 -8.20 -0.71 -4.30
CA GLY A 80 -8.72 -1.64 -3.30
C GLY A 80 -8.41 -1.25 -1.87
N ARG A 81 -8.75 -2.11 -0.92
CA ARG A 81 -8.47 -1.93 0.51
C ARG A 81 -7.59 -3.05 1.02
N ILE A 82 -6.91 -2.78 2.13
CA ILE A 82 -6.13 -3.79 2.84
C ILE A 82 -7.03 -4.33 3.96
N ILE A 83 -7.36 -5.61 3.91
CA ILE A 83 -8.24 -6.23 4.90
C ILE A 83 -7.52 -7.37 5.62
N SER A 84 -7.77 -7.50 6.92
CA SER A 84 -7.32 -8.66 7.70
C SER A 84 -7.99 -9.94 7.18
N GLN A 85 -7.19 -10.98 6.99
CA GLN A 85 -7.70 -12.29 6.62
C GLN A 85 -8.22 -12.99 7.88
N LYS A 86 -9.47 -13.45 7.83
CA LYS A 86 -10.09 -14.17 8.95
C LYS A 86 -9.30 -15.45 9.26
N ASN A 87 -9.02 -15.68 10.54
CA ASN A 87 -8.43 -16.90 11.10
C ASN A 87 -6.97 -17.22 10.76
N SER A 88 -6.24 -16.34 10.04
CA SER A 88 -4.83 -16.57 9.71
C SER A 88 -3.87 -15.50 10.26
N GLY A 89 -4.39 -14.39 10.80
CA GLY A 89 -3.58 -13.25 11.23
C GLY A 89 -2.88 -12.50 10.09
N GLY A 90 -3.12 -12.90 8.84
CA GLY A 90 -2.59 -12.25 7.64
C GLY A 90 -3.50 -11.12 7.15
N ARG A 91 -3.17 -10.58 5.98
CA ARG A 91 -3.92 -9.52 5.31
C ARG A 91 -3.88 -9.70 3.80
N ILE A 92 -4.90 -9.20 3.11
CA ILE A 92 -5.04 -9.31 1.67
C ILE A 92 -5.47 -7.99 1.05
N PHE A 93 -5.33 -7.91 -0.27
CA PHE A 93 -5.89 -6.83 -1.08
C PHE A 93 -7.31 -7.19 -1.51
N GLU A 94 -8.29 -6.43 -1.03
CA GLU A 94 -9.69 -6.51 -1.46
C GLU A 94 -9.93 -5.48 -2.57
N ILE A 95 -10.35 -5.93 -3.75
CA ILE A 95 -10.61 -5.05 -4.89
C ILE A 95 -11.78 -4.12 -4.56
N ALA A 96 -11.61 -2.82 -4.84
CA ALA A 96 -12.68 -1.85 -4.66
C ALA A 96 -13.77 -2.05 -5.73
N THR A 97 -15.03 -1.98 -5.31
CA THR A 97 -16.20 -2.05 -6.22
C THR A 97 -16.79 -0.69 -6.56
N GLU A 98 -16.31 0.37 -5.90
CA GLU A 98 -16.80 1.75 -6.03
C GLU A 98 -15.62 2.73 -6.18
N ALA A 99 -15.86 3.87 -6.82
CA ALA A 99 -14.87 4.94 -6.99
C ALA A 99 -14.69 5.78 -5.71
N ILE A 100 -13.56 6.51 -5.62
CA ILE A 100 -13.22 7.46 -4.53
C ILE A 100 -13.79 8.86 -4.83
#